data_AF-A0A1I0AFV4-F1
#
_entry.id   AF-A0A1I0AFV4-F1
#
_cell.length_a   1.000
_cell.length_b   1.000
_cell.length_c   1.000
_cell.angle_alpha   90.00
_cell.angle_beta   90.00
_cell.angle_gamma   90.00
#
_symmetry.space_group_name_H-M   'P 1'
#
loop_
_entity.id
_entity.type
_entity.pdbx_description
1 polymer ?
#
loop_
_entity_poly.entity_id
_entity_poly.type
_entity_poly.pdbx_seq_one_letter_code
_entity_poly.pdbx_strand_id
1 'polypeptide(L)'
;MSDQHKQHDKEKAFLDWMEGKNAGEIEPDLTEDPMWQQRMQTAEYIAQQADMYPEQSVPQWNREATFDADKRAWWQWGGLPLLSLTCSIAAVFLVLFNVQLQFNDKGMLLTFGPQQAEVDQNQLNALLDSRMREFAAEQQLYLATFTKDLNKETNDQNMALANYILTTSRQERKEDMTEFFDYLNQQNEATQLSQNRRINQIERALQYKQTNYQESGMNTMPEESDATVEE
;
A
#
# COMPACT_ATOMS: atom_id res chain seq x y z
N MET A 1 34.74 10.89 -20.58
CA MET A 1 33.65 9.99 -20.14
C MET A 1 33.96 9.29 -18.81
N SER A 2 35.21 9.10 -18.39
CA SER A 2 35.52 8.43 -17.11
C SER A 2 35.22 9.28 -15.85
N ASP A 3 35.30 10.61 -15.94
CA ASP A 3 35.15 11.49 -14.75
C ASP A 3 33.69 11.71 -14.32
N GLN A 4 32.73 11.67 -15.26
CA GLN A 4 31.31 11.83 -14.92
C GLN A 4 30.75 10.64 -14.15
N HIS A 5 31.20 9.41 -14.47
CA HIS A 5 30.80 8.23 -13.72
C HIS A 5 31.30 8.28 -12.28
N LYS A 6 32.55 8.71 -12.05
CA LYS A 6 33.11 8.88 -10.71
C LYS A 6 32.39 9.93 -9.87
N GLN A 7 31.97 11.03 -10.48
CA GLN A 7 31.18 12.06 -9.77
C GLN A 7 29.79 11.55 -9.38
N HIS A 8 29.14 10.82 -10.27
CA HIS A 8 27.82 10.24 -10.02
C HIS A 8 27.86 9.15 -8.93
N ASP A 9 28.95 8.38 -8.85
CA ASP A 9 29.14 7.38 -7.79
C ASP A 9 29.40 8.04 -6.42
N LYS A 10 30.17 9.14 -6.38
CA LYS A 10 30.35 9.95 -5.15
C LYS A 10 29.05 10.63 -4.71
N GLU A 11 28.24 11.09 -5.66
CA GLU A 11 26.93 11.67 -5.36
C GLU A 11 25.97 10.66 -4.75
N LYS A 12 25.92 9.43 -5.28
CA LYS A 12 25.15 8.34 -4.67
C LYS A 12 25.61 8.02 -3.25
N ALA A 13 26.92 7.91 -3.04
CA ALA A 13 27.49 7.65 -1.72
C ALA A 13 27.13 8.76 -0.71
N PHE A 14 27.11 10.02 -1.15
CA PHE A 14 26.67 11.15 -0.33
C PHE A 14 25.18 11.08 0.02
N LEU A 15 24.32 10.73 -0.94
CA LEU A 15 22.88 10.56 -0.70
C LEU A 15 22.58 9.42 0.27
N ASP A 16 23.23 8.26 0.10
CA ASP A 16 23.06 7.12 0.98
C ASP A 16 23.57 7.41 2.41
N TRP A 17 24.61 8.25 2.55
CA TRP A 17 25.07 8.77 3.84
C TRP A 17 24.05 9.69 4.50
N MET A 18 23.47 10.66 3.76
CA MET A 18 22.43 11.55 4.29
C MET A 18 21.17 10.81 4.74
N GLU A 19 20.81 9.73 4.04
CA GLU A 19 19.64 8.91 4.38
C GLU A 19 19.90 7.92 5.54
N GLY A 20 21.14 7.86 6.07
CA GLY A 20 21.51 6.98 7.18
C GLY A 20 21.54 5.50 6.83
N LYS A 21 21.49 5.14 5.53
CA LYS A 21 21.51 3.75 5.05
C LYS A 21 22.82 3.02 5.37
N ASN A 22 23.91 3.77 5.50
CA ASN A 22 25.26 3.24 5.70
C ASN A 22 25.82 3.54 7.10
N ALA A 23 24.97 3.71 8.13
CA ALA A 23 25.35 4.16 9.49
C ALA A 23 26.33 3.25 10.29
N GLY A 24 26.98 2.29 9.65
CA GLY A 24 28.03 1.45 10.22
C GLY A 24 29.11 1.01 9.23
N GLU A 25 29.04 1.43 7.97
CA GLU A 25 30.09 1.18 6.97
C GLU A 25 30.90 2.45 6.76
N ILE A 26 32.23 2.27 6.79
CA ILE A 26 33.34 3.20 6.59
C ILE A 26 32.90 4.50 5.89
N GLU A 27 33.15 5.65 6.53
CA GLU A 27 32.98 6.97 5.94
C GLU A 27 33.37 6.92 4.46
N PRO A 28 32.42 7.18 3.53
CA PRO A 28 32.72 7.04 2.12
C PRO A 28 33.91 7.95 1.76
N ASP A 29 34.67 7.56 0.73
CA ASP A 29 35.84 8.27 0.15
C ASP A 29 35.45 9.63 -0.48
N LEU A 30 34.77 10.43 0.32
CA LEU A 30 34.24 11.77 0.10
C LEU A 30 35.09 12.79 0.85
N THR A 31 35.89 12.37 1.84
CA THR A 31 36.80 13.21 2.63
C THR A 31 38.07 13.60 1.88
N GLU A 32 38.42 12.88 0.80
CA GLU A 32 39.57 13.21 -0.06
C GLU A 32 39.32 14.41 -0.98
N ASP A 33 38.06 14.74 -1.27
CA ASP A 33 37.68 15.84 -2.17
C ASP A 33 37.13 17.04 -1.37
N PRO A 34 37.78 18.22 -1.43
CA PRO A 34 37.36 19.39 -0.65
C PRO A 34 35.92 19.84 -0.96
N MET A 35 35.40 19.55 -2.17
CA MET A 35 34.04 19.89 -2.55
C MET A 35 33.00 19.05 -1.78
N TRP A 36 33.26 17.75 -1.61
CA TRP A 36 32.33 16.83 -0.95
C TRP A 36 32.38 16.99 0.57
N GLN A 37 33.55 17.28 1.12
CA GLN A 37 33.69 17.66 2.53
C GLN A 37 32.84 18.90 2.88
N GLN A 38 32.85 19.93 2.03
CA GLN A 38 32.04 21.13 2.25
C GLN A 38 30.52 20.82 2.23
N ARG A 39 30.08 19.90 1.35
CA ARG A 39 28.68 19.48 1.28
C ARG A 39 28.25 18.71 2.52
N MET A 40 29.10 17.82 3.04
CA MET A 40 28.85 17.09 4.29
C MET A 40 28.71 18.04 5.48
N GLN A 41 29.64 18.99 5.64
CA GLN A 41 29.58 20.00 6.70
C GLN A 41 28.31 20.86 6.62
N THR A 42 27.87 21.18 5.40
CA THR A 42 26.62 21.96 5.19
C THR A 42 25.39 21.14 5.58
N ALA A 43 25.34 19.86 5.19
CA ALA A 43 24.24 18.97 5.54
C ALA A 43 24.15 18.75 7.06
N GLU A 44 25.28 18.51 7.72
CA GLU A 44 25.35 18.35 9.17
C GLU A 44 24.93 19.63 9.91
N TYR A 45 25.39 20.80 9.46
CA TYR A 45 24.99 22.08 10.00
C TYR A 45 23.46 22.31 9.90
N ILE A 46 22.85 21.96 8.76
CA ILE A 46 21.39 22.08 8.56
C ILE A 46 20.65 21.10 9.46
N ALA A 47 21.12 19.85 9.57
CA ALA A 47 20.50 18.84 10.43
C ALA A 47 20.53 19.26 11.89
N GLN A 48 21.69 19.72 12.38
CA GLN A 48 21.83 20.26 13.73
C GLN A 48 20.90 21.46 13.96
N GLN A 49 20.78 22.36 12.97
CA GLN A 49 19.90 23.51 13.08
C GLN A 49 18.42 23.12 13.08
N ALA A 50 18.03 22.08 12.32
CA ALA A 50 16.67 21.54 12.32
C ALA A 50 16.29 20.97 13.69
N ASP A 51 17.20 20.23 14.33
CA ASP A 51 16.98 19.64 15.66
C ASP A 51 16.88 20.70 16.77
N MET A 52 17.46 21.89 16.56
CA MET A 52 17.38 23.01 17.51
C MET A 52 16.05 23.77 17.46
N TYR A 53 15.19 23.54 16.46
CA TYR A 53 13.86 24.15 16.44
C TYR A 53 12.91 23.38 17.36
N PRO A 54 12.41 23.99 18.45
CA PRO A 54 11.41 23.34 19.29
C PRO A 54 10.13 23.13 18.47
N GLU A 55 9.49 21.98 18.68
CA GLU A 55 8.21 21.64 18.05
C GLU A 55 7.15 22.65 18.49
N GLN A 56 6.91 23.66 17.63
CA GLN A 56 5.93 24.70 17.91
C GLN A 56 4.54 24.15 17.59
N SER A 57 3.65 24.19 18.58
CA SER A 57 2.26 23.75 18.38
C SER A 57 1.64 24.55 17.24
N VAL A 58 1.28 23.86 16.16
CA VAL A 58 0.57 24.49 15.05
C VAL A 58 -0.72 25.12 15.58
N PRO A 59 -1.03 26.38 15.22
CA PRO A 59 -2.28 26.99 15.63
C PRO A 59 -3.45 26.15 15.11
N GLN A 60 -4.54 26.10 15.86
CA GLN A 60 -5.77 25.43 15.45
C GLN A 60 -6.40 26.20 14.28
N TRP A 61 -5.89 25.94 13.08
CA TRP A 61 -6.39 26.51 11.85
C TRP A 61 -7.80 25.96 11.61
N ASN A 62 -8.81 26.84 11.64
CA ASN A 62 -10.15 26.48 11.23
C ASN A 62 -10.23 26.50 9.69
N ARG A 63 -10.21 25.31 9.08
CA ARG A 63 -10.27 25.13 7.62
C ARG A 63 -11.56 25.69 7.02
N GLU A 64 -12.65 25.66 7.78
CA GLU A 64 -13.96 26.16 7.34
C GLU A 64 -14.02 27.68 7.30
N ALA A 65 -13.21 28.37 8.11
CA ALA A 65 -13.12 29.84 8.12
C ALA A 65 -12.22 30.39 7.01
N THR A 66 -11.47 29.53 6.31
CA THR A 66 -10.51 29.95 5.27
C THR A 66 -11.14 30.03 3.90
N PHE A 67 -12.10 29.16 3.65
CA PHE A 67 -12.84 29.13 2.40
C PHE A 67 -14.21 29.72 2.67
N ASP A 68 -14.39 30.99 2.31
CA ASP A 68 -15.72 31.56 2.18
C ASP A 68 -16.45 30.69 1.15
N ALA A 69 -17.39 29.85 1.59
CA ALA A 69 -18.13 29.00 0.70
C ALA A 69 -18.89 29.92 -0.27
N ASP A 70 -18.44 29.98 -1.53
CA ASP A 70 -19.05 30.78 -2.59
C ASP A 70 -20.56 30.58 -2.54
N LYS A 71 -21.28 31.60 -2.04
CA LYS A 71 -22.74 31.59 -1.93
C LYS A 71 -23.30 31.71 -3.34
N ARG A 72 -23.30 30.60 -4.08
CA ARG A 72 -23.82 30.53 -5.45
C ARG A 72 -25.28 30.97 -5.43
N ALA A 73 -25.60 31.97 -6.24
CA ALA A 73 -26.96 32.48 -6.30
C ALA A 73 -27.92 31.37 -6.78
N TRP A 74 -29.18 31.44 -6.33
CA TRP A 74 -30.18 30.41 -6.63
C TRP A 74 -30.42 30.16 -8.12
N TRP A 75 -30.09 31.12 -8.99
CA TRP A 75 -30.18 30.98 -10.45
C TRP A 75 -28.94 30.30 -11.07
N GLN A 76 -27.81 30.23 -10.37
CA GLN A 76 -26.56 29.63 -10.85
C GLN A 76 -26.49 28.13 -10.55
N TRP A 77 -27.64 27.51 -10.25
CA TRP A 77 -27.72 26.09 -10.02
C TRP A 77 -27.42 25.39 -11.35
N GLY A 78 -26.44 24.47 -11.34
CA GLY A 78 -25.85 23.85 -12.52
C GLY A 78 -26.78 23.01 -13.41
N GLY A 79 -28.10 23.10 -13.21
CA GLY A 79 -29.13 22.47 -14.05
C GLY A 79 -29.48 23.28 -15.30
N LEU A 80 -29.18 24.57 -15.38
CA LEU A 80 -29.51 25.39 -16.56
C LEU A 80 -28.82 24.90 -17.86
N PRO A 81 -27.52 24.55 -17.87
CA PRO A 81 -26.88 24.01 -19.07
C PRO A 81 -27.51 22.70 -19.52
N LEU A 82 -27.86 21.82 -18.57
CA LEU A 82 -28.50 20.54 -18.87
C LEU A 82 -29.89 20.74 -19.49
N LEU A 83 -30.69 21.68 -18.97
CA LEU A 83 -31.98 22.04 -19.57
C LEU A 83 -31.83 22.64 -20.98
N SER A 84 -30.81 23.46 -21.21
CA SER A 84 -30.56 24.02 -22.54
C SER A 84 -30.17 22.94 -23.56
N LEU A 85 -29.42 21.92 -23.12
CA LEU A 85 -29.02 20.79 -23.94
C LEU A 85 -30.20 19.85 -24.23
N THR A 86 -31.02 19.51 -23.23
CA THR A 86 -32.20 18.67 -23.47
C THR A 86 -33.21 19.37 -24.36
N CYS A 87 -33.36 20.69 -24.24
CA CYS A 87 -34.22 21.49 -25.11
C CYS A 87 -33.71 21.51 -26.56
N SER A 88 -32.40 21.65 -26.80
CA SER A 88 -31.85 21.63 -28.16
C SER A 88 -31.98 20.26 -28.81
N ILE A 89 -31.71 19.18 -28.06
CA ILE A 89 -31.91 17.81 -28.52
C ILE A 89 -33.39 17.57 -28.85
N ALA A 90 -34.31 17.99 -27.97
CA ALA A 90 -35.75 17.87 -28.21
C ALA A 90 -36.20 18.65 -29.45
N ALA A 91 -35.67 19.86 -29.68
CA ALA A 91 -35.98 20.66 -30.86
C ALA A 91 -35.54 19.96 -32.16
N VAL A 92 -34.35 19.35 -32.17
CA VAL A 92 -33.87 18.55 -33.30
C VAL A 92 -34.82 17.37 -33.57
N PHE A 93 -35.26 16.67 -32.53
CA PHE A 93 -36.24 15.59 -32.68
C PHE A 93 -37.58 16.08 -33.24
N LEU A 94 -38.11 17.22 -32.76
CA LEU A 94 -39.38 17.78 -33.26
C LEU A 94 -39.32 18.10 -34.76
N VAL A 95 -38.17 18.58 -35.25
CA VAL A 95 -37.94 18.86 -36.67
C VAL A 95 -37.84 17.56 -37.48
N LEU A 96 -37.10 16.56 -36.99
CA LEU A 96 -36.95 15.27 -37.68
C LEU A 96 -38.27 14.50 -37.77
N PHE A 97 -39.09 14.55 -36.72
CA PHE A 97 -40.38 13.85 -36.65
C PHE A 97 -41.55 14.64 -37.26
N ASN A 98 -41.30 15.84 -37.80
CA ASN A 98 -42.32 16.72 -38.37
C ASN A 98 -43.55 16.84 -37.46
N VAL A 99 -43.34 17.17 -36.19
CA VAL A 99 -44.41 17.20 -35.21
C VAL A 99 -45.32 18.40 -35.48
N GLN A 100 -46.56 18.13 -35.87
CA GLN A 100 -47.58 19.15 -36.06
C GLN A 100 -48.56 19.09 -34.90
N LEU A 101 -48.76 20.23 -34.25
CA LEU A 101 -49.64 20.37 -33.11
C LEU A 101 -50.88 21.13 -33.59
N GLN A 102 -52.01 20.44 -33.68
CA GLN A 102 -53.28 21.00 -34.14
C GLN A 102 -54.21 21.24 -32.96
N PHE A 103 -54.65 22.48 -32.80
CA PHE A 103 -55.67 22.85 -31.83
C PHE A 103 -57.03 22.80 -32.51
N ASN A 104 -57.94 21.97 -31.98
CA ASN A 104 -59.33 21.91 -32.42
C ASN A 104 -60.24 22.15 -31.20
N ASP A 105 -61.50 22.54 -31.41
CA ASP A 105 -62.49 22.83 -30.35
C ASP A 105 -62.76 21.62 -29.43
N LYS A 106 -62.28 20.42 -29.80
CA LYS A 106 -62.42 19.17 -29.04
C LYS A 106 -61.13 18.69 -28.33
N GLY A 107 -60.01 19.41 -28.46
CA GLY A 107 -58.75 19.08 -27.80
C GLY A 107 -57.49 19.33 -28.64
N MET A 108 -56.34 19.05 -28.03
CA MET A 108 -55.02 19.16 -28.66
C MET A 108 -54.62 17.82 -29.28
N LEU A 109 -54.42 17.78 -30.60
CA LEU A 109 -53.95 16.60 -31.32
C LEU A 109 -52.49 16.80 -31.74
N LEU A 110 -51.63 15.88 -31.32
CA LEU A 110 -50.23 15.79 -31.74
C LEU A 110 -50.15 14.77 -32.89
N THR A 111 -49.74 15.20 -34.08
CA THR A 111 -49.53 14.34 -35.25
C THR A 111 -48.06 14.31 -35.64
N PHE A 112 -47.53 13.12 -35.91
CA PHE A 112 -46.12 12.88 -36.29
C PHE A 112 -46.06 12.46 -37.76
N GLY A 113 -45.32 13.21 -38.59
CA GLY A 113 -45.10 12.89 -40.00
C GLY A 113 -45.89 13.75 -41.01
N PRO A 114 -45.51 13.73 -42.29
CA PRO A 114 -46.24 14.45 -43.35
C PRO A 114 -47.68 13.92 -43.43
N GLN A 115 -48.66 14.82 -43.62
CA GLN A 115 -50.06 14.49 -43.87
C GLN A 115 -50.20 13.67 -45.17
N GLN A 116 -49.86 12.39 -45.12
CA GLN A 116 -50.28 11.42 -46.11
C GLN A 116 -51.59 10.83 -45.60
N ALA A 117 -52.64 11.20 -46.32
CA ALA A 117 -53.97 10.64 -46.23
C ALA A 117 -53.88 9.12 -46.09
N GLU A 118 -54.61 8.59 -45.11
CA GLU A 118 -54.94 7.16 -44.99
C GLU A 118 -53.74 6.21 -45.15
N VAL A 119 -52.76 6.31 -44.26
CA VAL A 119 -51.96 5.12 -43.96
C VAL A 119 -52.94 4.08 -43.43
N ASP A 120 -53.18 3.02 -44.21
CA ASP A 120 -54.03 1.89 -43.87
C ASP A 120 -53.54 1.32 -42.53
N GLN A 121 -54.17 1.74 -41.44
CA GLN A 121 -53.68 1.50 -40.07
C GLN A 121 -53.53 0.00 -39.79
N ASN A 122 -54.29 -0.84 -40.51
CA ASN A 122 -54.18 -2.29 -40.43
C ASN A 122 -52.85 -2.81 -40.97
N GLN A 123 -52.33 -2.24 -42.06
CA GLN A 123 -51.02 -2.63 -42.61
C GLN A 123 -49.87 -2.11 -41.75
N LEU A 124 -50.00 -0.89 -41.21
CA LEU A 124 -49.01 -0.35 -40.27
C LEU A 124 -48.96 -1.17 -38.98
N ASN A 125 -50.11 -1.52 -38.40
CA ASN A 125 -50.16 -2.36 -37.21
C ASN A 125 -49.60 -3.77 -37.47
N ALA A 126 -49.86 -4.37 -38.63
CA ALA A 126 -49.28 -5.67 -38.99
C ALA A 126 -47.75 -5.62 -39.16
N LEU A 127 -47.21 -4.55 -39.76
CA LEU A 127 -45.77 -4.33 -39.86
C LEU A 127 -45.15 -4.07 -38.49
N LEU A 128 -45.80 -3.28 -37.64
CA LEU A 128 -45.34 -3.00 -36.29
C LEU A 128 -45.32 -4.25 -35.43
N ASP A 129 -46.37 -5.08 -35.51
CA ASP A 129 -46.46 -6.37 -34.80
C ASP A 129 -45.37 -7.34 -35.24
N SER A 130 -45.09 -7.42 -36.54
CA SER A 130 -44.00 -8.29 -37.04
C SER A 130 -42.64 -7.82 -36.54
N ARG A 131 -42.37 -6.51 -36.52
CA ARG A 131 -41.14 -5.92 -35.98
C ARG A 131 -41.03 -6.05 -34.45
N MET A 132 -42.12 -5.86 -33.72
CA MET A 132 -42.16 -6.04 -32.27
C MET A 132 -41.87 -7.50 -31.88
N ARG A 133 -42.40 -8.47 -32.65
CA ARG A 133 -42.10 -9.89 -32.43
C ARG A 133 -40.64 -10.24 -32.74
N GLU A 134 -40.11 -9.74 -33.85
CA GLU A 134 -38.70 -9.92 -34.23
C GLU A 134 -37.78 -9.33 -33.16
N PHE A 135 -38.07 -8.10 -32.72
CA PHE A 135 -37.31 -7.40 -31.68
C PHE A 135 -37.40 -8.09 -30.32
N ALA A 136 -38.57 -8.57 -29.91
CA ALA A 136 -38.73 -9.31 -28.66
C ALA A 136 -37.94 -10.63 -28.68
N ALA A 137 -37.93 -11.34 -29.80
CA ALA A 137 -37.15 -12.56 -29.98
C ALA A 137 -35.63 -12.27 -29.93
N GLU A 138 -35.19 -11.20 -30.58
CA GLU A 138 -33.79 -10.77 -30.57
C GLU A 138 -33.34 -10.33 -29.16
N GLN A 139 -34.14 -9.53 -28.47
CA GLN A 139 -33.86 -9.11 -27.09
C GLN A 139 -33.76 -10.30 -26.14
N GLN A 140 -34.66 -11.28 -26.24
CA GLN A 140 -34.62 -12.46 -25.39
C GLN A 140 -33.33 -13.26 -25.60
N LEU A 141 -32.90 -13.42 -26.85
CA LEU A 141 -31.64 -14.12 -27.17
C LEU A 141 -30.42 -13.34 -26.67
N TYR A 142 -30.42 -12.01 -26.84
CA TYR A 142 -29.36 -11.13 -26.34
C TYR A 142 -29.24 -11.20 -24.81
N LEU A 143 -30.36 -11.07 -24.09
CA LEU A 143 -30.39 -11.15 -22.63
C LEU A 143 -29.97 -12.54 -22.12
N ALA A 144 -30.41 -13.61 -22.79
CA ALA A 144 -29.99 -14.98 -22.45
C ALA A 144 -28.49 -15.20 -22.64
N THR A 145 -27.91 -14.60 -23.69
CA THR A 145 -26.46 -14.69 -23.96
C THR A 145 -25.67 -13.84 -22.97
N PHE A 146 -26.09 -12.60 -22.76
CA PHE A 146 -25.45 -11.68 -21.82
C PHE A 146 -25.45 -12.21 -20.38
N THR A 147 -26.56 -12.78 -19.91
CA THR A 147 -26.63 -13.38 -18.57
C THR A 147 -25.74 -14.61 -18.45
N LYS A 148 -25.62 -15.42 -19.50
CA LYS A 148 -24.69 -16.57 -19.52
C LYS A 148 -23.24 -16.11 -19.45
N ASP A 149 -22.87 -15.08 -20.21
CA ASP A 149 -21.51 -14.54 -20.24
C ASP A 149 -21.14 -13.88 -18.91
N LEU A 150 -22.04 -13.09 -18.32
CA LEU A 150 -21.83 -12.51 -16.98
C LEU A 150 -21.65 -13.58 -15.90
N ASN A 151 -22.47 -14.62 -15.89
CA ASN A 151 -22.34 -15.70 -14.91
C ASN A 151 -21.00 -16.44 -15.08
N LYS A 152 -20.57 -16.67 -16.32
CA LYS A 152 -19.28 -17.28 -16.63
C LYS A 152 -18.13 -16.41 -16.13
N GLU A 153 -18.13 -15.12 -16.47
CA GLU A 153 -17.10 -14.18 -16.05
C GLU A 153 -17.03 -14.06 -14.52
N THR A 154 -18.18 -13.94 -13.86
CA THR A 154 -18.27 -13.88 -12.39
C THR A 154 -17.70 -15.15 -11.74
N ASN A 155 -18.01 -16.33 -12.28
CA ASN A 155 -17.49 -17.59 -11.77
C ASN A 155 -15.98 -17.72 -11.97
N ASP A 156 -15.47 -17.31 -13.15
CA ASP A 156 -14.04 -17.34 -13.46
C ASP A 156 -13.26 -16.37 -12.55
N GLN A 157 -13.78 -15.17 -12.28
CA GLN A 157 -13.21 -14.21 -11.32
C GLN A 157 -13.21 -14.74 -9.89
N ASN A 158 -14.32 -15.31 -9.42
CA ASN A 158 -14.41 -15.93 -8.09
C ASN A 158 -13.41 -17.07 -7.93
N MET A 159 -13.22 -17.89 -8.97
CA MET A 159 -12.24 -18.97 -8.96
C MET A 159 -10.81 -18.43 -8.94
N ALA A 160 -10.50 -17.35 -9.68
CA ALA A 160 -9.19 -16.71 -9.65
C ALA A 160 -8.86 -16.15 -8.25
N LEU A 161 -9.81 -15.46 -7.62
CA LEU A 161 -9.67 -14.96 -6.25
C LEU A 161 -9.51 -16.09 -5.24
N ALA A 162 -10.32 -17.15 -5.34
CA ALA A 162 -10.19 -18.32 -4.49
C ALA A 162 -8.83 -19.01 -4.66
N ASN A 163 -8.34 -19.16 -5.89
CA ASN A 163 -7.02 -19.72 -6.19
C ASN A 163 -5.89 -18.83 -5.64
N TYR A 164 -6.01 -17.51 -5.78
CA TYR A 164 -5.06 -16.56 -5.20
C TYR A 164 -5.02 -16.70 -3.68
N ILE A 165 -6.17 -16.62 -3.00
CA ILE A 165 -6.25 -16.77 -1.53
C ILE A 165 -5.69 -18.12 -1.08
N LEU A 166 -6.04 -19.22 -1.76
CA LEU A 166 -5.54 -20.55 -1.43
C LEU A 166 -4.03 -20.69 -1.63
N THR A 167 -3.49 -20.07 -2.68
CA THR A 167 -2.05 -20.12 -2.99
C THR A 167 -1.26 -19.25 -2.03
N THR A 168 -1.72 -18.03 -1.77
CA THR A 168 -1.15 -17.12 -0.76
C THR A 168 -1.20 -17.75 0.62
N SER A 169 -2.33 -18.33 1.04
CA SER A 169 -2.42 -19.02 2.33
C SER A 169 -1.51 -20.26 2.43
N ARG A 170 -1.26 -20.97 1.33
CA ARG A 170 -0.29 -22.08 1.32
C ARG A 170 1.15 -21.57 1.39
N GLN A 171 1.42 -20.42 0.77
CA GLN A 171 2.73 -19.79 0.78
C GLN A 171 3.04 -19.19 2.16
N GLU A 172 2.13 -18.40 2.73
CA GLU A 172 2.22 -17.83 4.08
C GLU A 172 2.43 -18.94 5.11
N ARG A 173 1.61 -20.00 5.10
CA ARG A 173 1.82 -21.13 6.03
C ARG A 173 3.17 -21.84 5.85
N LYS A 174 3.74 -21.84 4.64
CA LYS A 174 5.06 -22.43 4.41
C LYS A 174 6.15 -21.53 5.00
N GLU A 175 6.01 -20.22 4.80
CA GLU A 175 6.90 -19.21 5.36
C GLU A 175 6.84 -19.20 6.90
N ASP A 176 5.64 -19.19 7.48
CA ASP A 176 5.39 -19.30 8.92
C ASP A 176 6.03 -20.57 9.51
N MET A 177 5.90 -21.71 8.82
CA MET A 177 6.50 -22.98 9.27
C MET A 177 8.02 -22.94 9.18
N THR A 178 8.59 -22.33 8.14
CA THR A 178 10.03 -22.13 8.03
C THR A 178 10.55 -21.23 9.15
N GLU A 179 9.89 -20.11 9.43
CA GLU A 179 10.24 -19.23 10.55
C GLU A 179 10.16 -19.99 11.89
N PHE A 180 9.12 -20.82 12.08
CA PHE A 180 9.01 -21.66 13.26
C PHE A 180 10.18 -22.65 13.42
N PHE A 181 10.62 -23.30 12.32
CA PHE A 181 11.77 -24.19 12.35
C PHE A 181 13.07 -23.45 12.70
N ASP A 182 13.28 -22.27 12.11
CA ASP A 182 14.46 -21.45 12.37
C ASP A 182 14.50 -20.99 13.83
N TYR A 183 13.36 -20.56 14.38
CA TYR A 183 13.23 -20.19 15.78
C TYR A 183 13.58 -21.35 16.73
N LEU A 184 13.06 -22.55 16.46
CA LEU A 184 13.38 -23.74 17.26
C LEU A 184 14.86 -24.09 17.19
N ASN A 185 15.48 -23.97 16.02
CA ASN A 185 16.89 -24.26 15.86
C ASN A 185 17.76 -23.27 16.66
N GLN A 186 17.46 -21.97 16.57
CA GLN A 186 18.11 -20.93 17.36
C GLN A 186 17.95 -21.17 18.86
N GLN A 187 16.77 -21.59 19.33
CA GLN A 187 16.53 -21.91 20.73
C GLN A 187 17.37 -23.11 21.20
N ASN A 188 17.48 -24.16 20.39
CA ASN A 188 18.30 -25.33 20.69
C ASN A 188 19.79 -24.96 20.77
N GLU A 189 20.30 -24.17 19.81
CA GLU A 189 21.68 -23.71 19.80
C GLU A 189 21.99 -22.81 21.01
N ALA A 190 21.14 -21.83 21.29
CA ALA A 190 21.27 -20.97 22.47
C ALA A 190 21.26 -21.77 23.77
N THR A 191 20.40 -22.79 23.86
CA THR A 191 20.33 -23.70 25.00
C THR A 191 21.65 -24.47 25.16
N GLN A 192 22.18 -25.09 24.10
CA GLN A 192 23.46 -25.80 24.13
C GLN A 192 24.61 -24.89 24.55
N LEU A 193 24.70 -23.68 23.97
CA LEU A 193 25.70 -22.68 24.35
C LEU A 193 25.59 -22.26 25.83
N SER A 194 24.37 -22.10 26.34
CA SER A 194 24.16 -21.76 27.75
C SER A 194 24.59 -22.88 28.70
N GLN A 195 24.32 -24.15 28.34
CA GLN A 195 24.74 -25.32 29.10
C GLN A 195 26.27 -25.43 29.13
N ASN A 196 26.92 -25.31 27.97
CA ASN A 196 28.38 -25.32 27.87
C ASN A 196 29.03 -24.22 28.71
N ARG A 197 28.47 -23.00 28.70
CA ARG A 197 28.96 -21.90 29.55
C ARG A 197 28.84 -22.21 31.04
N ARG A 198 27.73 -22.82 31.48
CA ARG A 198 27.54 -23.22 32.89
C ARG A 198 28.55 -24.29 33.30
N ILE A 199 28.78 -25.29 32.45
CA ILE A 199 29.80 -26.33 32.68
C ILE A 199 31.18 -25.68 32.86
N ASN A 200 31.60 -24.83 31.92
CA ASN A 200 32.89 -24.12 32.00
C ASN A 200 33.01 -23.19 33.24
N GLN A 201 31.91 -22.66 33.75
CA GLN A 201 31.90 -21.89 35.00
C GLN A 201 32.10 -22.79 36.22
N ILE A 202 31.42 -23.94 36.27
CA ILE A 202 31.57 -24.93 37.34
C ILE A 202 33.01 -25.46 37.36
N GLU A 203 33.59 -25.79 36.20
CA GLU A 203 34.98 -26.26 36.09
C GLU A 203 35.97 -25.23 36.63
N ARG A 204 35.85 -23.96 36.24
CA ARG A 204 36.70 -22.89 36.77
C ARG A 204 36.55 -22.70 38.28
N ALA A 205 35.32 -22.78 38.80
CA ALA A 205 35.07 -22.70 40.24
C ALA A 205 35.67 -23.91 41.01
N LEU A 206 35.61 -25.11 40.43
CA LEU A 206 36.24 -26.31 40.98
C LEU A 206 37.77 -26.20 40.96
N GLN A 207 38.36 -25.77 39.84
CA GLN A 207 39.80 -25.54 39.72
C GLN A 207 40.29 -24.52 40.76
N TYR A 208 39.61 -23.37 40.89
CA TYR A 208 39.95 -22.36 41.90
C TYR A 208 39.89 -22.94 43.33
N LYS A 209 38.85 -23.71 43.66
CA LYS A 209 38.77 -24.39 44.96
C LYS A 209 39.94 -25.37 45.14
N GLN A 210 40.24 -26.21 44.14
CA GLN A 210 41.32 -27.18 44.20
C GLN A 210 42.69 -26.50 44.40
N THR A 211 42.97 -25.41 43.69
CA THR A 211 44.21 -24.62 43.87
C THR A 211 44.31 -24.05 45.28
N ASN A 212 43.22 -23.49 45.83
CA ASN A 212 43.21 -22.98 47.20
C ASN A 212 43.40 -24.09 48.25
N TYR A 213 42.89 -25.31 48.02
CA TYR A 213 43.17 -26.46 48.90
C TYR A 213 44.64 -26.90 48.83
N GLN A 214 45.30 -26.76 47.68
CA GLN A 214 46.73 -27.05 47.53
C GLN A 214 47.64 -25.97 48.15
N GLU A 215 47.28 -24.69 48.08
CA GLU A 215 47.99 -23.61 48.78
C GLU A 215 47.84 -23.72 50.31
N SER A 216 46.64 -24.04 50.81
CA SER A 216 46.39 -24.19 52.25
C SER A 216 47.11 -25.42 52.85
N GLY A 217 47.41 -26.44 52.02
CA GLY A 217 48.22 -27.60 52.41
C GLY A 217 49.74 -27.34 52.43
N MET A 218 50.22 -26.19 51.93
CA MET A 218 51.65 -25.85 51.88
C MET A 218 52.10 -24.86 52.97
N ASN A 219 51.23 -24.50 53.93
CA ASN A 219 51.55 -23.51 54.97
C ASN A 219 51.45 -24.03 56.42
N THR A 220 51.51 -25.35 56.63
CA THR A 220 51.63 -25.94 57.97
C THR A 220 52.83 -26.87 58.06
N MET A 221 54.02 -26.29 58.23
CA MET A 221 55.18 -27.00 58.77
C MET A 221 55.74 -26.15 59.92
N PRO A 222 55.56 -26.56 61.19
CA PRO A 222 56.25 -25.91 62.30
C PRO A 222 57.72 -26.35 62.31
N GLU A 223 58.59 -25.36 62.21
CA GLU A 223 59.99 -25.38 62.64
C GLU A 223 60.06 -25.34 64.18
N GLU A 224 61.23 -25.69 64.72
CA GLU A 224 61.67 -25.74 66.14
C GLU A 224 61.31 -27.01 66.94
N SER A 225 62.25 -27.92 67.23
CA SER A 225 63.55 -27.84 67.95
C SER A 225 63.44 -28.07 69.46
N ASP A 226 63.89 -29.26 69.85
CA ASP A 226 64.84 -29.55 70.93
C ASP A 226 64.49 -29.36 72.42
N ALA A 227 65.13 -30.27 73.18
CA ALA A 227 65.48 -30.27 74.60
C ALA A 227 64.48 -30.87 75.62
N THR A 228 64.70 -32.14 76.02
CA THR A 228 65.35 -32.60 77.28
C THR A 228 64.34 -33.07 78.34
N VAL A 229 64.52 -34.03 79.27
CA VAL A 229 65.48 -35.09 79.65
C VAL A 229 64.82 -35.74 80.91
N GLU A 230 64.96 -37.08 81.10
CA GLU A 230 64.76 -37.87 82.35
C GLU A 230 63.38 -37.82 83.05
N GLU A 231 62.82 -38.89 83.63
CA GLU A 231 63.26 -40.23 84.06
C GLU A 231 62.04 -41.19 84.02
#